data_AF-A0A3N5H0Q6-F1
#
_entry.id   AF-A0A3N5H0Q6-F1
#
_cell.length_a   1.000
_cell.length_b   1.000
_cell.length_c   1.000
_cell.angle_alpha   90.00
_cell.angle_beta   90.00
_cell.angle_gamma   90.00
#
_symmetry.space_group_name_H-M   'P 1'
#
loop_
_entity.id
_entity.type
_entity.pdbx_description
1 polymer ?
#
loop_
_entity_poly.entity_id
_entity_poly.type
_entity_poly.pdbx_seq_one_letter_code
_entity_poly.pdbx_strand_id
1 'polypeptide(L)'
;MFERLTEVKGCLDRLIAHHSHPQLIQLHQGLCAALQLVQPKYSLLHQVADWLTQIADLLDPAGKPLRSSEQVQEEMLDYLVKIETISNQQPDLQPFFQTILKTTLNYAPGLFHCYDIPGSPRTNNARESDFRDLNRRLLRTTGQKGLTRRLIQRTGPWELLHRPDNLQNAILALSQIAQPDFAEERQRIRQHRDRFRMHTRSQKQSSRQLSKLEQRWANLSPNSS
;
A
#
# COMPACT_ATOMS: atom_id res chain seq x y z
N MET A 1 2.63 12.32 -4.30
CA MET A 1 2.81 13.24 -5.47
C MET A 1 3.67 14.43 -5.07
N PHE A 2 3.29 15.15 -4.02
CA PHE A 2 4.06 16.28 -3.45
C PHE A 2 5.56 16.01 -3.32
N GLU A 3 5.97 14.97 -2.57
CA GLU A 3 7.39 14.56 -2.44
C GLU A 3 8.14 14.47 -3.76
N ARG A 4 7.49 13.93 -4.81
CA ARG A 4 8.09 13.78 -6.14
C ARG A 4 8.23 15.10 -6.87
N LEU A 5 7.34 16.05 -6.61
CA LEU A 5 7.47 17.44 -7.08
C LEU A 5 8.56 18.18 -6.30
N THR A 6 8.73 17.92 -5.01
CA THR A 6 9.86 18.44 -4.20
C THR A 6 11.21 17.87 -4.67
N GLU A 7 11.29 16.57 -4.99
CA GLU A 7 12.47 15.97 -5.63
C GLU A 7 12.79 16.61 -6.99
N VAL A 8 11.77 16.87 -7.82
CA VAL A 8 11.93 17.57 -9.11
C VAL A 8 12.41 19.01 -8.88
N LYS A 9 11.89 19.73 -7.87
CA LYS A 9 12.40 21.06 -7.51
C LYS A 9 13.88 21.00 -7.15
N GLY A 10 14.29 20.07 -6.28
CA GLY A 10 15.69 19.87 -5.92
C GLY A 10 16.60 19.47 -7.09
N CYS A 11 16.06 18.74 -8.08
CA CYS A 11 16.75 18.49 -9.35
C CYS A 11 16.95 19.79 -10.13
N LEU A 12 15.89 20.60 -10.32
CA LEU A 12 15.97 21.89 -11.01
C LEU A 12 16.94 22.87 -10.33
N ASP A 13 16.97 22.92 -8.99
CA ASP A 13 17.96 23.70 -8.22
C ASP A 13 19.40 23.34 -8.65
N ARG A 14 19.71 22.04 -8.76
CA ARG A 14 21.03 21.54 -9.22
C ARG A 14 21.30 21.86 -10.68
N LEU A 15 20.30 21.77 -11.57
CA LEU A 15 20.47 22.08 -12.99
C LEU A 15 20.78 23.57 -13.22
N ILE A 16 20.03 24.45 -12.55
CA ILE A 16 20.16 25.92 -12.67
C ILE A 16 21.51 26.38 -12.10
N ALA A 17 21.97 25.78 -11.01
CA ALA A 17 23.28 26.06 -10.41
C ALA A 17 24.46 25.66 -11.32
N HIS A 18 24.31 24.62 -12.14
CA HIS A 18 25.31 24.21 -13.14
C HIS A 18 25.28 25.09 -14.38
N HIS A 19 24.08 25.30 -14.95
CA HIS A 19 23.86 26.18 -16.10
C HIS A 19 22.44 26.75 -16.05
N SER A 20 22.34 28.07 -15.88
CA SER A 20 21.06 28.77 -15.76
C SER A 20 20.43 29.03 -17.13
N HIS A 21 19.29 28.40 -17.39
CA HIS A 21 18.52 28.55 -18.63
C HIS A 21 17.14 29.17 -18.34
N PRO A 22 16.65 30.18 -19.10
CA PRO A 22 15.40 30.90 -18.79
C PRO A 22 14.17 30.00 -18.58
N GLN A 23 14.02 28.96 -19.40
CA GLN A 23 12.89 28.02 -19.28
C GLN A 23 12.97 27.16 -18.00
N LEU A 24 14.17 26.81 -17.53
CA LEU A 24 14.33 26.08 -16.27
C LEU A 24 14.00 26.97 -15.07
N ILE A 25 14.38 28.25 -15.12
CA ILE A 25 14.05 29.24 -14.09
C ILE A 25 12.53 29.43 -14.02
N GLN A 26 11.86 29.60 -15.16
CA GLN A 26 10.40 29.73 -15.23
C GLN A 26 9.68 28.49 -14.69
N LEU A 27 10.14 27.29 -15.07
CA LEU A 27 9.59 26.02 -14.55
C LEU A 27 9.81 25.89 -13.04
N HIS A 28 11.00 26.24 -12.55
CA HIS A 28 11.32 26.20 -11.13
C HIS A 28 10.45 27.15 -10.30
N GLN A 29 10.25 28.39 -10.78
CA GLN A 29 9.37 29.37 -10.15
C GLN A 29 7.91 28.88 -10.07
N GLY A 30 7.35 28.40 -11.19
CA GLY A 30 5.99 27.84 -11.21
C GLY A 30 5.83 26.63 -10.28
N LEU A 31 6.84 25.76 -10.22
CA LEU A 31 6.87 24.62 -9.32
C LEU A 31 6.96 25.03 -7.84
N CYS A 32 7.74 26.07 -7.52
CA CYS A 32 7.82 26.60 -6.15
C CYS A 32 6.47 27.16 -5.69
N ALA A 33 5.82 27.99 -6.51
CA ALA A 33 4.50 28.54 -6.19
C ALA A 33 3.45 27.43 -5.99
N ALA A 34 3.44 26.41 -6.86
CA ALA A 34 2.53 25.27 -6.74
C ALA A 34 2.81 24.42 -5.49
N LEU A 35 4.08 24.19 -5.13
CA LEU A 35 4.45 23.49 -3.89
C LEU A 35 4.05 24.30 -2.65
N GLN A 36 4.33 25.60 -2.62
CA GLN A 36 3.95 26.48 -1.51
C GLN A 36 2.44 26.50 -1.27
N LEU A 37 1.63 26.59 -2.33
CA LEU A 37 0.17 26.57 -2.25
C LEU A 37 -0.38 25.27 -1.64
N VAL A 38 0.27 24.13 -1.91
CA VAL A 38 -0.20 22.79 -1.47
C VAL A 38 0.46 22.36 -0.15
N GLN A 39 1.58 22.96 0.25
CA GLN A 39 2.37 22.58 1.43
C GLN A 39 1.56 22.42 2.72
N PRO A 40 0.65 23.35 3.12
CA PRO A 40 -0.09 23.20 4.39
C PRO A 40 -0.95 21.93 4.42
N LYS A 41 -1.70 21.69 3.33
CA LYS A 41 -2.55 20.50 3.19
C LYS A 41 -1.74 19.21 3.06
N TYR A 42 -0.56 19.28 2.44
CA TYR A 42 0.34 18.13 2.37
C TYR A 42 0.91 17.79 3.75
N SER A 43 1.43 18.77 4.51
CA SER A 43 1.97 18.56 5.85
C SER A 43 0.95 17.87 6.77
N LEU A 44 -0.31 18.32 6.72
CA LEU A 44 -1.40 17.71 7.48
C LEU A 44 -1.61 16.23 7.12
N LEU A 45 -1.70 15.91 5.83
CA LEU A 45 -1.89 14.53 5.38
C LEU A 45 -0.68 13.64 5.66
N HIS A 46 0.54 14.21 5.66
CA HIS A 46 1.77 13.52 6.01
C HIS A 46 1.77 13.15 7.50
N GLN A 47 1.43 14.10 8.38
CA GLN A 47 1.30 13.88 9.82
C GLN A 47 0.28 12.79 10.18
N VAL A 48 -0.86 12.73 9.48
CA VAL A 48 -1.83 11.62 9.64
C VAL A 48 -1.25 10.29 9.15
N ALA A 49 -0.44 10.28 8.09
CA ALA A 49 0.23 9.07 7.62
C ALA A 49 1.34 8.61 8.60
N ASP A 50 2.02 9.53 9.26
CA ASP A 50 2.99 9.23 10.32
C ASP A 50 2.31 8.59 11.54
N TRP A 51 1.13 9.06 11.94
CA TRP A 51 0.31 8.42 12.98
C TRP A 51 -0.03 6.97 12.62
N LEU A 52 -0.53 6.73 11.41
CA LEU A 52 -0.85 5.38 10.94
C LEU A 52 0.40 4.47 10.87
N THR A 53 1.57 5.04 10.54
CA THR A 53 2.84 4.31 10.49
C THR A 53 3.31 3.93 11.89
N GLN A 54 3.20 4.85 12.87
CA GLN A 54 3.53 4.59 14.27
C GLN A 54 2.58 3.58 14.91
N ILE A 55 1.28 3.64 14.60
CA ILE A 55 0.30 2.62 15.03
C ILE A 55 0.65 1.24 14.44
N ALA A 56 1.00 1.18 13.15
CA ALA A 56 1.37 -0.07 12.49
C ALA A 56 2.66 -0.69 13.08
N ASP A 57 3.63 0.14 13.47
CA ASP A 57 4.84 -0.28 14.18
C ASP A 57 4.56 -0.74 15.62
N LEU A 58 3.77 0.03 16.39
CA LEU A 58 3.36 -0.32 17.77
C LEU A 58 2.73 -1.72 17.83
N LEU A 59 1.82 -1.97 16.87
CA LEU A 59 1.11 -3.24 16.66
C LEU A 59 1.92 -4.31 15.90
N ASP A 60 3.24 -4.12 15.73
CA ASP A 60 4.15 -5.18 15.28
C ASP A 60 4.94 -5.77 16.47
N PRO A 61 4.76 -7.05 16.83
CA PRO A 61 5.61 -7.77 17.78
C PRO A 61 6.99 -8.11 17.19
N ALA A 62 7.19 -8.03 15.87
CA ALA A 62 8.46 -8.41 15.26
C ALA A 62 9.62 -7.53 15.74
N GLY A 63 10.62 -8.15 16.37
CA GLY A 63 11.81 -7.46 16.89
C GLY A 63 11.58 -6.67 18.18
N LYS A 64 10.39 -6.77 18.80
CA LYS A 64 10.06 -6.14 20.09
C LYS A 64 10.09 -7.16 21.23
N PRO A 65 10.27 -6.75 22.49
CA PRO A 65 10.12 -7.66 23.63
C PRO A 65 8.71 -8.27 23.66
N LEU A 66 8.59 -9.42 24.32
CA LEU A 66 7.30 -10.05 24.56
C LEU A 66 6.43 -9.10 25.41
N ARG A 67 5.25 -8.77 24.90
CA ARG A 67 4.25 -7.92 25.54
C ARG A 67 2.93 -8.70 25.62
N SER A 68 2.18 -8.55 26.71
CA SER A 68 0.80 -9.05 26.81
C SER A 68 -0.17 -8.21 25.99
N SER A 69 -1.39 -8.70 25.77
CA SER A 69 -2.46 -7.91 25.14
C SER A 69 -2.74 -6.62 25.90
N GLU A 70 -2.78 -6.68 27.23
CA GLU A 70 -2.99 -5.54 28.13
C GLU A 70 -1.91 -4.45 27.93
N GLN A 71 -0.63 -4.84 27.88
CA GLN A 71 0.48 -3.91 27.67
C GLN A 71 0.40 -3.21 26.30
N VAL A 72 0.10 -3.96 25.23
CA VAL A 72 -0.04 -3.37 23.89
C VAL A 72 -1.31 -2.52 23.77
N GLN A 73 -2.37 -2.87 24.49
CA GLN A 73 -3.59 -2.07 24.58
C GLN A 73 -3.33 -0.75 25.31
N GLU A 74 -2.61 -0.76 26.43
CA GLU A 74 -2.19 0.43 27.17
C GLU A 74 -1.30 1.33 26.31
N GLU A 75 -0.23 0.78 25.70
CA GLU A 75 0.64 1.51 24.76
C GLU A 75 -0.15 2.17 23.62
N MET A 76 -1.15 1.46 23.07
CA MET A 76 -2.00 1.96 21.99
C MET A 76 -2.95 3.09 22.44
N LEU A 77 -3.54 2.98 23.64
CA LEU A 77 -4.39 4.02 24.22
C LEU A 77 -3.58 5.28 24.55
N ASP A 78 -2.39 5.11 25.15
CA ASP A 78 -1.42 6.18 25.38
C ASP A 78 -1.04 6.90 24.08
N TYR A 79 -0.86 6.15 23.00
CA TYR A 79 -0.58 6.73 21.69
C TYR A 79 -1.76 7.54 21.15
N LEU A 80 -3.00 7.06 21.34
CA LEU A 80 -4.21 7.80 20.96
C LEU A 80 -4.34 9.13 21.72
N VAL A 81 -4.07 9.16 23.04
CA VAL A 81 -4.07 10.40 23.85
C VAL A 81 -3.01 11.41 23.38
N LYS A 82 -1.83 10.92 22.96
CA LYS A 82 -0.77 11.78 22.39
C LYS A 82 -1.24 12.44 21.09
N ILE A 83 -1.83 11.69 20.16
CA ILE A 83 -2.30 12.28 18.88
C ILE A 83 -3.59 13.09 19.05
N GLU A 84 -4.43 12.78 20.04
CA GLU A 84 -5.58 13.61 20.45
C GLU A 84 -5.12 15.01 20.86
N THR A 85 -4.13 15.09 21.75
CA THR A 85 -3.54 16.36 22.21
C THR A 85 -3.03 17.21 21.05
N ILE A 86 -2.38 16.58 20.06
CA ILE A 86 -1.90 17.25 18.84
C ILE A 86 -3.09 17.71 17.96
N SER A 87 -4.10 16.88 17.77
CA SER A 87 -5.31 17.25 17.00
C SER A 87 -6.14 18.35 17.67
N ASN A 88 -6.11 18.46 19.00
CA ASN A 88 -6.79 19.53 19.74
C ASN A 88 -6.15 20.91 19.47
N GLN A 89 -4.85 20.94 19.14
CA GLN A 89 -4.12 22.17 18.79
C GLN A 89 -4.28 22.56 17.31
N GLN A 90 -4.79 21.66 16.46
CA GLN A 90 -4.91 21.86 15.01
C GLN A 90 -6.27 21.32 14.51
N PRO A 91 -7.32 22.16 14.44
CA PRO A 91 -8.69 21.72 14.15
C PRO A 91 -8.86 20.87 12.87
N ASP A 92 -8.07 21.12 11.83
CA ASP A 92 -8.12 20.37 10.57
C ASP A 92 -7.70 18.88 10.72
N LEU A 93 -7.00 18.51 11.80
CA LEU A 93 -6.63 17.13 12.11
C LEU A 93 -7.73 16.34 12.84
N GLN A 94 -8.68 17.02 13.49
CA GLN A 94 -9.75 16.37 14.27
C GLN A 94 -10.52 15.27 13.51
N PRO A 95 -10.97 15.48 12.26
CA PRO A 95 -11.72 14.44 11.55
C PRO A 95 -10.91 13.16 11.32
N PHE A 96 -9.59 13.29 11.16
CA PHE A 96 -8.68 12.15 10.99
C PHE A 96 -8.47 11.42 12.31
N PHE A 97 -8.21 12.16 13.40
CA PHE A 97 -8.10 11.58 14.74
C PHE A 97 -9.38 10.80 15.12
N GLN A 98 -10.55 11.41 14.98
CA GLN A 98 -11.84 10.76 15.28
C GLN A 98 -12.06 9.47 14.45
N THR A 99 -11.60 9.45 13.20
CA THR A 99 -11.65 8.26 12.34
C THR A 99 -10.70 7.16 12.82
N ILE A 100 -9.48 7.51 13.23
CA ILE A 100 -8.49 6.57 13.80
C ILE A 100 -9.01 6.00 15.12
N LEU A 101 -9.43 6.87 16.06
CA LEU A 101 -9.99 6.48 17.35
C LEU A 101 -11.16 5.49 17.20
N LYS A 102 -12.17 5.87 16.40
CA LYS A 102 -13.33 5.01 16.12
C LYS A 102 -12.93 3.67 15.51
N THR A 103 -11.98 3.68 14.58
CA THR A 103 -11.50 2.44 13.94
C THR A 103 -10.79 1.55 14.95
N THR A 104 -9.88 2.09 15.77
CA THR A 104 -9.18 1.32 16.81
C THR A 104 -10.17 0.73 17.81
N LEU A 105 -11.11 1.52 18.34
CA LEU A 105 -12.10 1.03 19.31
C LEU A 105 -13.00 -0.08 18.73
N ASN A 106 -13.40 0.02 17.45
CA ASN A 106 -14.18 -1.02 16.79
C ASN A 106 -13.44 -2.36 16.66
N TYR A 107 -12.11 -2.33 16.48
CA TYR A 107 -11.29 -3.54 16.34
C TYR A 107 -10.66 -4.01 17.65
N ALA A 108 -10.59 -3.16 18.68
CA ALA A 108 -9.93 -3.42 19.96
C ALA A 108 -10.26 -4.80 20.58
N PRO A 109 -11.54 -5.27 20.60
CA PRO A 109 -11.86 -6.58 21.17
C PRO A 109 -11.16 -7.78 20.50
N GLY A 110 -10.70 -7.65 19.25
CA GLY A 110 -9.97 -8.70 18.54
C GLY A 110 -8.52 -8.36 18.20
N LEU A 111 -8.09 -7.11 18.43
CA LEU A 111 -6.79 -6.60 17.96
C LEU A 111 -5.61 -7.15 18.76
N PHE A 112 -5.80 -7.31 20.08
CA PHE A 112 -4.70 -7.61 21.02
C PHE A 112 -4.59 -9.11 21.38
N HIS A 113 -5.57 -9.96 21.05
CA HIS A 113 -5.54 -11.39 21.38
C HIS A 113 -4.38 -12.18 20.74
N CYS A 114 -3.74 -11.65 19.70
CA CYS A 114 -2.56 -12.29 19.10
C CYS A 114 -1.29 -12.18 19.95
N TYR A 115 -1.29 -11.36 21.01
CA TYR A 115 -0.17 -11.22 21.95
C TYR A 115 -0.20 -12.26 23.07
N ASP A 116 -1.38 -12.69 23.52
CA ASP A 116 -1.52 -13.67 24.61
C ASP A 116 -1.45 -15.14 24.16
N ILE A 117 -1.64 -15.40 22.86
CA ILE A 117 -1.73 -16.75 22.30
C ILE A 117 -0.45 -17.09 21.52
N PRO A 118 0.46 -17.92 22.08
CA PRO A 118 1.70 -18.30 21.40
C PRO A 118 1.44 -18.94 20.04
N GLY A 119 2.14 -18.46 19.01
CA GLY A 119 1.99 -18.97 17.63
C GLY A 119 0.70 -18.54 16.91
N SER A 120 -0.18 -17.76 17.54
CA SER A 120 -1.32 -17.15 16.84
C SER A 120 -0.82 -16.20 15.76
N PRO A 121 -1.28 -16.31 14.50
CA PRO A 121 -0.84 -15.41 13.45
C PRO A 121 -1.38 -14.00 13.72
N ARG A 122 -0.47 -13.05 13.99
CA ARG A 122 -0.71 -11.61 14.21
C ARG A 122 -1.82 -11.01 13.35
N THR A 123 -1.90 -11.47 12.11
CA THR A 123 -2.74 -10.96 11.03
C THR A 123 -3.02 -12.09 10.04
N ASN A 124 -3.98 -11.85 9.14
CA ASN A 124 -4.29 -12.71 8.00
C ASN A 124 -3.16 -12.82 6.94
N ASN A 125 -1.91 -12.49 7.29
CA ASN A 125 -0.77 -12.30 6.39
C ASN A 125 -0.33 -13.57 5.64
N ALA A 126 -0.64 -14.76 6.17
CA ALA A 126 -0.45 -16.01 5.44
C ALA A 126 -1.35 -16.06 4.19
N ARG A 127 -2.65 -15.77 4.33
CA ARG A 127 -3.57 -15.67 3.19
C ARG A 127 -3.17 -14.54 2.23
N GLU A 128 -2.65 -13.43 2.75
CA GLU A 128 -2.05 -12.37 1.91
C GLU A 128 -0.82 -12.86 1.13
N SER A 129 -0.08 -13.85 1.63
CA SER A 129 1.01 -14.51 0.89
C SER A 129 0.50 -15.37 -0.26
N ASP A 130 -0.56 -16.13 -0.03
CA ASP A 130 -1.21 -16.94 -1.06
C ASP A 130 -1.77 -16.04 -2.18
N PHE A 131 -2.42 -14.93 -1.81
CA PHE A 131 -2.84 -13.90 -2.76
C PHE A 131 -1.66 -13.26 -3.52
N ARG A 132 -0.49 -13.06 -2.88
CA ARG A 132 0.73 -12.55 -3.54
C ARG A 132 1.31 -13.54 -4.57
N ASP A 133 1.35 -14.82 -4.26
CA ASP A 133 1.88 -15.84 -5.19
C ASP A 133 0.91 -16.12 -6.35
N LEU A 134 -0.40 -16.09 -6.09
CA LEU A 134 -1.42 -16.12 -7.13
C LEU A 134 -1.31 -14.93 -8.09
N ASN A 135 -1.15 -13.71 -7.55
CA ASN A 135 -0.87 -12.51 -8.34
C ASN A 135 0.35 -12.71 -9.26
N ARG A 136 1.44 -13.30 -8.73
CA ARG A 136 2.66 -13.55 -9.51
C ARG A 136 2.44 -14.56 -10.64
N ARG A 137 1.68 -15.64 -10.39
CA ARG A 137 1.37 -16.68 -11.38
C ARG A 137 0.53 -16.13 -12.53
N LEU A 138 -0.60 -15.50 -12.20
CA LEU A 138 -1.52 -14.91 -13.19
C LEU A 138 -0.88 -13.75 -13.96
N LEU A 139 0.08 -13.04 -13.38
CA LEU A 139 0.90 -12.04 -14.07
C LEU A 139 1.76 -12.62 -15.19
N ARG A 140 2.40 -13.78 -14.96
CA ARG A 140 3.23 -14.45 -15.97
C ARG A 140 2.38 -14.93 -17.15
N THR A 141 1.19 -15.45 -16.89
CA THR A 141 0.30 -15.98 -17.95
C THR A 141 -0.43 -14.87 -18.73
N THR A 142 -0.81 -13.76 -18.08
CA THR A 142 -1.64 -12.70 -18.73
C THR A 142 -0.88 -11.41 -19.07
N GLY A 143 0.36 -11.25 -18.60
CA GLY A 143 1.23 -10.09 -18.87
C GLY A 143 0.81 -8.75 -18.25
N GLN A 144 -0.47 -8.54 -17.93
CA GLN A 144 -1.01 -7.24 -17.55
C GLN A 144 -1.50 -7.17 -16.09
N LYS A 145 -0.81 -6.39 -15.25
CA LYS A 145 -1.19 -6.11 -13.84
C LYS A 145 -2.66 -5.73 -13.64
N GLY A 146 -3.22 -4.92 -14.54
CA GLY A 146 -4.63 -4.56 -14.51
C GLY A 146 -5.59 -5.72 -14.81
N LEU A 147 -5.21 -6.65 -15.70
CA LEU A 147 -5.98 -7.88 -15.93
C LEU A 147 -5.82 -8.86 -14.77
N THR A 148 -4.61 -9.07 -14.25
CA THR A 148 -4.37 -9.97 -13.11
C THR A 148 -5.17 -9.57 -11.87
N ARG A 149 -5.13 -8.29 -11.48
CA ARG A 149 -5.87 -7.81 -10.30
C ARG A 149 -7.40 -7.90 -10.52
N ARG A 150 -7.89 -7.66 -11.74
CA ARG A 150 -9.30 -7.89 -12.14
C ARG A 150 -9.68 -9.38 -12.13
N LEU A 151 -8.77 -10.26 -12.54
CA LEU A 151 -8.99 -11.69 -12.59
C LEU A 151 -9.07 -12.31 -11.19
N ILE A 152 -8.18 -11.91 -10.27
CA ILE A 152 -8.20 -12.37 -8.87
C ILE A 152 -9.44 -11.90 -8.16
N GLN A 153 -9.84 -10.64 -8.36
CA GLN A 153 -11.13 -10.18 -7.86
C GLN A 153 -12.29 -11.02 -8.43
N ARG A 154 -12.39 -11.14 -9.76
CA ARG A 154 -13.48 -11.88 -10.42
C ARG A 154 -13.54 -13.34 -10.03
N THR A 155 -12.41 -14.02 -9.90
CA THR A 155 -12.38 -15.49 -9.74
C THR A 155 -12.14 -15.92 -8.29
N GLY A 156 -11.76 -14.99 -7.40
CA GLY A 156 -11.84 -15.15 -5.95
C GLY A 156 -10.93 -16.24 -5.36
N PRO A 157 -11.31 -16.83 -4.21
CA PRO A 157 -10.51 -17.86 -3.53
C PRO A 157 -10.26 -19.11 -4.37
N TRP A 158 -11.12 -19.42 -5.36
CA TRP A 158 -11.01 -20.61 -6.19
C TRP A 158 -9.76 -20.67 -7.10
N GLU A 159 -9.07 -19.54 -7.32
CA GLU A 159 -7.78 -19.54 -8.02
C GLU A 159 -6.61 -20.02 -7.14
N LEU A 160 -6.80 -20.16 -5.82
CA LEU A 160 -5.83 -20.77 -4.92
C LEU A 160 -5.90 -22.30 -4.90
N LEU A 161 -6.97 -22.88 -5.47
CA LEU A 161 -7.13 -24.34 -5.52
C LEU A 161 -6.08 -24.95 -6.46
N HIS A 162 -5.43 -26.01 -5.96
CA HIS A 162 -4.43 -26.74 -6.73
C HIS A 162 -5.07 -27.37 -7.98
N ARG A 163 -4.46 -27.14 -9.16
CA ARG A 163 -4.92 -27.75 -10.40
C ARG A 163 -4.09 -29.00 -10.66
N PRO A 164 -4.72 -30.18 -10.87
CA PRO A 164 -4.00 -31.42 -11.15
C PRO A 164 -3.16 -31.30 -12.43
N ASP A 165 -1.94 -31.82 -12.40
CA ASP A 165 -0.91 -31.57 -13.42
C ASP A 165 -1.22 -32.16 -14.80
N ASN A 166 -2.12 -33.15 -14.87
CA ASN A 166 -2.55 -33.77 -16.11
C ASN A 166 -4.02 -34.23 -16.05
N LEU A 167 -4.59 -34.53 -17.22
CA LEU A 167 -5.99 -34.91 -17.37
C LEU A 167 -6.38 -36.18 -16.59
N GLN A 168 -5.49 -37.16 -16.48
CA GLN A 168 -5.79 -38.44 -15.83
C GLN A 168 -5.84 -38.29 -14.30
N ASN A 169 -4.91 -37.52 -13.72
CA ASN A 169 -4.96 -37.11 -12.32
C ASN A 169 -6.18 -36.22 -12.04
N ALA A 170 -6.60 -35.39 -12.99
CA ALA A 170 -7.82 -34.60 -12.87
C ALA A 170 -9.09 -35.46 -12.82
N ILE A 171 -9.19 -36.45 -13.70
CA ILE A 171 -10.32 -37.39 -13.73
C ILE A 171 -10.36 -38.20 -12.44
N LEU A 172 -9.22 -38.72 -11.96
CA LEU A 172 -9.14 -39.46 -10.69
C LEU A 172 -9.60 -38.58 -9.50
N ALA A 173 -9.06 -37.37 -9.36
CA ALA A 173 -9.44 -36.45 -8.28
C ALA A 173 -10.93 -36.07 -8.32
N LEU A 174 -11.50 -35.83 -9.51
CA LEU A 174 -12.93 -35.52 -9.66
C LEU A 174 -13.83 -36.74 -9.43
N SER A 175 -13.38 -37.95 -9.78
CA SER A 175 -14.16 -39.19 -9.62
C SER A 175 -14.37 -39.62 -8.17
N GLN A 176 -13.56 -39.09 -7.25
CA GLN A 176 -13.67 -39.35 -5.80
C GLN A 176 -14.63 -38.37 -5.10
N ILE A 177 -15.13 -37.35 -5.79
CA ILE A 177 -16.02 -36.32 -5.22
C ILE A 177 -17.48 -36.71 -5.47
N ALA A 178 -18.32 -36.62 -4.44
CA ALA A 178 -19.74 -36.86 -4.58
C ALA A 178 -20.38 -35.81 -5.51
N GLN A 179 -21.21 -36.28 -6.45
CA GLN A 179 -21.86 -35.42 -7.45
C GLN A 179 -22.66 -34.22 -6.87
N PRO A 180 -23.42 -34.31 -5.74
CA PRO A 180 -24.13 -33.15 -5.20
C PRO A 180 -23.19 -32.03 -4.74
N ASP A 181 -22.10 -32.36 -4.04
CA ASP A 181 -21.13 -31.38 -3.51
C ASP A 181 -20.47 -30.59 -4.65
N PHE A 182 -20.14 -31.28 -5.76
CA PHE A 182 -19.62 -30.65 -6.97
C PHE A 182 -20.62 -29.70 -7.63
N ALA A 183 -21.93 -30.02 -7.59
CA ALA A 183 -22.97 -29.17 -8.16
C ALA A 183 -23.14 -27.87 -7.34
N GLU A 184 -23.11 -27.96 -6.00
CA GLU A 184 -23.25 -26.79 -5.13
C GLU A 184 -22.06 -25.82 -5.27
N GLU A 185 -20.82 -26.33 -5.21
CA GLU A 185 -19.63 -25.47 -5.27
C GLU A 185 -19.52 -24.76 -6.63
N ARG A 186 -19.96 -25.43 -7.71
CA ARG A 186 -20.08 -24.82 -9.04
C ARG A 186 -21.08 -23.66 -9.10
N GLN A 187 -22.15 -23.68 -8.28
CA GLN A 187 -23.11 -22.58 -8.18
C GLN A 187 -22.50 -21.37 -7.45
N ARG A 188 -21.74 -21.61 -6.36
CA ARG A 188 -21.07 -20.55 -5.59
C ARG A 188 -20.05 -19.76 -6.43
N ILE A 189 -19.24 -20.45 -7.25
CA ILE A 189 -18.27 -19.81 -8.17
C ILE A 189 -18.94 -18.81 -9.12
N ARG A 190 -20.13 -19.15 -9.64
CA ARG A 190 -20.87 -18.28 -10.58
C ARG A 190 -21.28 -16.97 -9.90
N GLN A 191 -21.94 -17.08 -8.74
CA GLN A 191 -22.45 -15.94 -7.95
C GLN A 191 -21.35 -14.99 -7.43
N HIS A 192 -20.11 -15.46 -7.31
CA HIS A 192 -18.96 -14.60 -6.97
C HIS A 192 -18.46 -13.79 -8.18
N ARG A 193 -18.38 -14.43 -9.36
CA ARG A 193 -17.81 -13.83 -10.57
C ARG A 193 -18.56 -12.61 -11.09
N ASP A 194 -19.85 -12.51 -10.80
CA ASP A 194 -20.70 -11.40 -11.23
C ASP A 194 -20.33 -10.05 -10.58
N ARG A 195 -19.54 -10.05 -9.49
CA ARG A 195 -19.34 -8.88 -8.61
C ARG A 195 -18.17 -7.94 -8.97
N PHE A 196 -17.27 -8.26 -9.90
CA PHE A 196 -15.94 -7.59 -9.97
C PHE A 196 -15.44 -7.14 -11.36
N ARG A 197 -15.32 -5.80 -11.57
CA ARG A 197 -14.76 -5.13 -12.78
C ARG A 197 -13.99 -3.77 -12.45
N MET A 198 -12.62 -3.70 -12.23
CA MET A 198 -11.56 -2.59 -12.50
C MET A 198 -10.41 -2.13 -11.46
N HIS A 199 -9.19 -1.55 -11.86
CA HIS A 199 -7.86 -1.35 -11.06
C HIS A 199 -6.66 -0.32 -11.42
N THR A 200 -5.57 -0.12 -10.57
CA THR A 200 -4.43 0.96 -10.59
C THR A 200 -2.85 0.66 -10.33
N ARG A 201 -1.95 1.54 -9.72
CA ARG A 201 -0.39 1.67 -9.82
C ARG A 201 0.55 1.98 -8.53
N SER A 202 1.89 2.38 -8.59
CA SER A 202 2.95 2.51 -7.46
C SER A 202 4.28 3.44 -7.63
N GLN A 203 5.37 3.44 -6.74
CA GLN A 203 6.42 4.53 -6.43
C GLN A 203 7.97 4.45 -6.80
N LYS A 204 8.80 3.42 -6.48
CA LYS A 204 10.32 3.46 -6.45
C LYS A 204 11.10 3.85 -7.74
N GLN A 205 10.43 4.02 -8.88
CA GLN A 205 11.07 4.14 -10.20
C GLN A 205 11.47 5.57 -10.60
N SER A 206 10.89 6.60 -9.96
CA SER A 206 11.06 8.00 -10.35
C SER A 206 12.42 8.61 -9.97
N SER A 207 12.97 8.32 -8.79
CA SER A 207 14.24 8.92 -8.35
C SER A 207 15.41 8.59 -9.29
N ARG A 208 15.48 7.34 -9.77
CA ARG A 208 16.47 6.90 -10.77
C ARG A 208 16.35 7.62 -12.13
N GLN A 209 15.18 8.18 -12.45
CA GLN A 209 14.99 8.96 -13.68
C GLN A 209 15.56 10.37 -13.53
N LEU A 210 15.41 11.00 -12.36
CA LEU A 210 15.94 12.34 -12.07
C LEU A 210 17.48 12.36 -12.11
N SER A 211 18.16 11.42 -11.44
CA SER A 211 19.63 11.38 -11.45
C SER A 211 20.21 11.19 -12.86
N LYS A 212 19.50 10.49 -13.76
CA LYS A 212 19.90 10.37 -15.18
C LYS A 212 19.71 11.66 -15.98
N LEU A 213 18.75 12.51 -15.60
CA LEU A 213 18.57 13.83 -16.22
C LEU A 213 19.70 14.78 -15.79
N GLU A 214 20.06 14.77 -14.50
CA GLU A 214 21.18 15.55 -13.96
C GLU A 214 22.51 15.22 -14.65
N GLN A 215 22.83 13.93 -14.80
CA GLN A 215 24.03 13.48 -15.55
C GLN A 215 24.02 13.92 -17.01
N ARG A 216 22.86 13.88 -17.68
CA ARG A 216 22.73 14.34 -19.07
C ARG A 216 22.91 15.86 -19.19
N TRP A 217 22.42 16.63 -18.23
CA TRP A 217 22.55 18.09 -18.21
C TRP A 217 24.00 18.52 -17.96
N ALA A 218 24.69 17.89 -17.01
CA ALA A 218 26.11 18.17 -16.73
C ALA A 218 27.03 17.91 -17.93
N ASN A 219 26.67 16.95 -18.80
CA ASN A 219 27.41 16.63 -20.02
C ASN A 219 27.12 17.57 -21.20
N LEU A 220 26.17 18.52 -21.07
CA LEU A 220 25.97 19.56 -22.07
C LEU A 220 26.90 20.72 -21.76
N SER A 221 27.92 20.93 -22.60
CA SER A 221 28.84 22.06 -22.49
C SER A 221 28.08 23.40 -22.54
N PRO A 222 28.49 24.45 -21.80
CA PRO A 222 27.76 25.73 -21.76
C PRO A 222 27.67 26.52 -23.09
N ASN A 223 28.31 26.04 -24.15
CA ASN A 223 28.47 26.73 -25.43
C ASN A 223 27.82 25.94 -26.57
N SER A 224 26.54 26.22 -26.86
CA SER A 224 25.85 25.81 -28.08
C SER A 224 24.60 26.67 -28.31
N SER A 225 24.85 27.91 -28.77
CA SER A 225 23.88 28.90 -29.29
C SER A 225 22.88 29.51 -28.31
#